data_AF-A0A182KA98-F1
#
_entry.id   AF-A0A182KA98-F1
#
_cell.length_a   1.000
_cell.length_b   1.000
_cell.length_c   1.000
_cell.angle_alpha   90.00
_cell.angle_beta   90.00
_cell.angle_gamma   90.00
#
_symmetry.space_group_name_H-M   'P 1'
#
loop_
_entity.id
_entity.type
_entity.pdbx_description
1 polymer ?
#
loop_
_entity_poly.entity_id
_entity_poly.type
_entity_poly.pdbx_seq_one_letter_code
_entity_poly.pdbx_strand_id
1 'polypeptide(L)'
;MVPLTQALQGHVDKFKKLRDDLKFLQDSKERQNPLAFFRETMRIMEGLQSLGKEWKDIERLQNKRDREFETLLEEMNPLCGQRTPRTPLDEIELRCRYSDLGGKPYYIIGPLKQEQLNLSPFTVTIYRDLLTESEVRRTNESRLIEPSIRRRLETLVPKLDSIAVREISEKGYNGANAQHRGHSMMLYLESRISGGMALFPGGTFVVAPTSGSLLVSKEHPSICPSSISVNVVTNFNVPLKAKTH
;
A
#
# COMPACT_ATOMS: atom_id res chain seq x y z
N MET A 1 17.68 17.80 19.11
CA MET A 1 16.89 18.47 18.06
C MET A 1 17.43 19.88 17.90
N VAL A 2 18.01 20.22 16.75
CA VAL A 2 18.49 21.58 16.47
C VAL A 2 17.26 22.42 16.04
N PRO A 3 17.02 23.61 16.60
CA PRO A 3 15.83 24.40 16.27
C PRO A 3 15.84 24.84 14.80
N LEU A 4 14.68 24.68 14.14
CA LEU A 4 14.42 24.94 12.71
C LEU A 4 14.94 26.30 12.20
N THR A 5 14.97 27.31 13.08
CA THR A 5 15.49 28.65 12.81
C THR A 5 17.00 28.67 12.54
N GLN A 6 17.79 27.83 13.23
CA GLN A 6 19.23 27.71 12.98
C GLN A 6 19.53 27.00 11.66
N ALA A 7 18.70 26.03 11.27
CA ALA A 7 18.82 25.35 9.98
C ALA A 7 18.53 26.31 8.82
N LEU A 8 17.45 27.10 8.91
CA LEU A 8 17.11 28.10 7.89
C LEU A 8 18.19 29.16 7.74
N GLN A 9 18.75 29.65 8.85
CA GLN A 9 19.84 30.63 8.85
C GLN A 9 21.09 30.07 8.15
N GLY A 10 21.46 28.81 8.46
CA GLY A 10 22.59 28.14 7.81
C GLY A 10 22.42 27.95 6.30
N HIS A 11 21.20 27.74 5.80
CA HIS A 11 20.93 27.67 4.36
C HIS A 11 21.06 29.02 3.66
N VAL A 12 20.54 30.08 4.29
CA VAL A 12 20.63 31.44 3.76
C VAL A 12 22.09 31.87 3.67
N ASP A 13 22.92 31.52 4.65
CA ASP A 13 24.35 31.87 4.65
C ASP A 13 25.15 31.08 3.60
N LYS A 14 24.83 29.79 3.37
CA LYS A 14 25.41 29.00 2.28
C LYS A 14 25.03 29.54 0.90
N PHE A 15 23.78 29.95 0.72
CA PHE A 15 23.32 30.54 -0.54
C PHE A 15 24.00 31.89 -0.82
N LYS A 16 24.11 32.76 0.20
CA LYS A 16 24.86 34.01 0.08
C LYS A 16 26.31 33.76 -0.34
N LYS A 17 26.96 32.77 0.28
CA LYS A 17 28.34 32.40 -0.06
C LYS A 17 28.50 31.95 -1.51
N LEU A 18 27.64 31.03 -2.00
CA LEU A 18 27.72 30.58 -3.40
C LEU A 18 27.40 31.69 -4.41
N ARG A 19 26.46 32.58 -4.07
CA ARG A 19 26.16 33.76 -4.89
C ARG A 19 27.37 34.71 -4.94
N ASP A 20 28.02 34.93 -3.81
CA ASP A 20 29.18 35.82 -3.71
C ASP A 20 30.40 35.21 -4.43
N ASP A 21 30.58 33.88 -4.36
CA ASP A 21 31.59 33.13 -5.13
C ASP A 21 31.33 33.21 -6.65
N LEU A 22 30.06 33.13 -7.08
CA LEU A 22 29.67 33.27 -8.49
C LEU A 22 29.89 34.71 -8.99
N LYS A 23 29.59 35.70 -8.15
CA LYS A 23 29.85 37.12 -8.44
C LYS A 23 31.36 37.39 -8.53
N PHE A 24 32.15 36.82 -7.63
CA PHE A 24 33.62 36.92 -7.67
C PHE A 24 34.19 36.32 -8.96
N LEU A 25 33.68 35.17 -9.41
CA LEU A 25 34.09 34.56 -10.68
C LEU A 25 33.66 35.37 -11.91
N GLN A 26 32.52 36.06 -11.83
CA GLN A 26 32.02 36.91 -12.91
C GLN A 26 32.77 38.25 -13.00
N ASP A 27 33.18 38.79 -11.84
CA ASP A 27 33.99 40.01 -11.72
C ASP A 27 35.48 39.74 -12.00
N SER A 28 35.96 38.50 -11.82
CA SER A 28 37.28 38.03 -12.27
C SER A 28 37.30 37.80 -13.79
N LYS A 29 36.97 38.83 -14.56
CA LYS A 29 36.96 38.79 -16.04
C LYS A 29 38.35 38.72 -16.69
N GLU A 30 39.42 38.59 -15.92
CA GLU A 30 40.79 38.64 -16.43
C GLU A 30 41.64 37.43 -15.98
N ARG A 31 42.01 36.61 -16.98
CA ARG A 31 43.23 35.79 -17.05
C ARG A 31 43.32 34.44 -16.33
N GLN A 32 42.25 33.67 -16.18
CA GLN A 32 42.43 32.26 -15.79
C GLN A 32 41.85 31.26 -16.77
N ASN A 33 42.63 30.20 -16.96
CA ASN A 33 42.45 29.06 -17.85
C ASN A 33 40.95 28.75 -18.05
N PRO A 34 40.43 28.78 -19.30
CA PRO A 34 39.00 28.56 -19.56
C PRO A 34 38.47 27.28 -18.90
N LEU A 35 39.29 26.22 -18.84
CA LEU A 35 38.94 24.97 -18.20
C LEU A 35 38.82 25.06 -16.67
N ALA A 36 39.61 25.93 -16.03
CA ALA A 36 39.49 26.19 -14.59
C ALA A 36 38.22 26.99 -14.29
N PHE A 37 37.91 27.99 -15.11
CA PHE A 37 36.66 28.75 -15.01
C PHE A 37 35.43 27.85 -15.19
N PHE A 38 35.42 26.98 -16.21
CA PHE A 38 34.32 26.03 -16.42
C PHE A 38 34.18 25.02 -15.27
N ARG A 39 35.29 24.51 -14.73
CA ARG A 39 35.25 23.59 -13.58
C ARG A 39 34.67 24.26 -12.33
N GLU A 40 35.09 25.48 -12.04
CA GLU A 40 34.60 26.18 -10.84
C GLU A 40 33.13 26.63 -11.02
N THR A 41 32.75 27.02 -12.24
CA THR A 41 31.35 27.31 -12.57
C THR A 41 30.48 26.05 -12.42
N MET A 42 30.93 24.89 -12.90
CA MET A 42 30.22 23.62 -12.73
C MET A 42 30.08 23.25 -11.25
N ARG A 43 31.13 23.42 -10.46
CA ARG A 43 31.10 23.16 -9.01
C ARG A 43 30.10 24.06 -8.29
N ILE A 44 30.01 25.34 -8.66
CA ILE A 44 29.04 26.26 -8.08
C ILE A 44 27.62 25.94 -8.56
N MET A 45 27.45 25.57 -9.83
CA MET A 45 26.16 25.13 -10.36
C MET A 45 25.67 23.84 -9.69
N GLU A 46 26.55 22.87 -9.42
CA GLU A 46 26.25 21.68 -8.62
C GLU A 46 25.88 22.05 -7.18
N GLY A 47 26.59 23.01 -6.57
CA GLY A 47 26.26 23.55 -5.26
C GLY A 47 24.91 24.29 -5.20
N LEU A 48 24.55 25.03 -6.24
CA LEU A 48 23.25 25.70 -6.35
C LEU A 48 22.13 24.70 -6.64
N GLN A 49 22.39 23.65 -7.41
CA GLN A 49 21.43 22.57 -7.64
C GLN A 49 21.18 21.74 -6.37
N SER A 50 22.23 21.45 -5.60
CA SER A 50 22.08 20.75 -4.31
C SER A 50 21.33 21.62 -3.30
N LEU A 51 21.67 22.90 -3.19
CA LEU A 51 20.92 23.84 -2.34
C LEU A 51 19.48 24.04 -2.82
N GLY A 52 19.23 24.07 -4.13
CA GLY A 52 17.88 24.16 -4.70
C GLY A 52 17.05 22.90 -4.40
N LYS A 53 17.69 21.73 -4.37
CA LYS A 53 17.07 20.48 -3.94
C LYS A 53 16.75 20.51 -2.44
N GLU A 54 17.69 20.95 -1.61
CA GLU A 54 17.48 21.13 -0.17
C GLU A 54 16.41 22.20 0.14
N TRP A 55 16.36 23.29 -0.63
CA TRP A 55 15.35 24.34 -0.48
C TRP A 55 13.96 23.87 -0.92
N LYS A 56 13.89 23.08 -2.00
CA LYS A 56 12.65 22.40 -2.42
C LYS A 56 12.18 21.40 -1.36
N ASP A 57 13.10 20.77 -0.64
CA ASP A 57 12.77 19.89 0.49
C ASP A 57 12.32 20.70 1.73
N ILE A 58 12.85 21.90 1.95
CA ILE A 58 12.38 22.83 3.01
C ILE A 58 11.04 23.50 2.66
N GLU A 59 10.79 23.80 1.38
CA GLU A 59 9.55 24.37 0.87
C GLU A 59 8.41 23.32 0.88
N ARG A 60 8.73 22.04 0.62
CA ARG A 60 7.85 20.89 0.88
C ARG A 60 7.43 20.79 2.35
N LEU A 61 8.36 21.02 3.29
CA LEU A 61 8.04 21.07 4.73
C LEU A 61 7.11 22.23 5.13
N GLN A 62 7.01 23.29 4.32
CA GLN A 62 6.15 24.45 4.56
C GLN A 62 4.78 24.36 3.87
N ASN A 63 4.63 23.60 2.79
CA ASN A 63 3.36 23.51 2.06
C ASN A 63 2.36 22.58 2.75
N LYS A 64 1.30 23.17 3.34
CA LYS A 64 0.21 22.47 4.05
C LYS A 64 -0.54 21.41 3.22
N ARG A 65 -0.41 21.36 1.90
CA ARG A 65 -0.97 20.30 1.05
C ARG A 65 -0.06 19.08 0.94
N ASP A 66 1.24 19.26 1.09
CA ASP A 66 2.16 18.14 1.23
C ASP A 66 1.98 17.51 2.60
N ARG A 67 1.51 18.22 3.63
CA ARG A 67 1.05 17.58 4.87
C ARG A 67 -0.16 16.67 4.69
N GLU A 68 -1.07 16.88 3.75
CA GLU A 68 -2.15 15.90 3.56
C GLU A 68 -1.61 14.61 2.97
N PHE A 69 -0.64 14.66 2.04
CA PHE A 69 0.01 13.50 1.42
C PHE A 69 1.15 12.90 2.26
N GLU A 70 1.87 13.70 3.05
CA GLU A 70 2.87 13.30 4.05
C GLU A 70 2.20 12.80 5.33
N THR A 71 1.04 13.33 5.74
CA THR A 71 0.20 12.64 6.73
C THR A 71 -0.38 11.39 6.08
N LEU A 72 -0.78 11.40 4.80
CA LEU A 72 -1.14 10.16 4.08
C LEU A 72 0.04 9.18 3.93
N LEU A 73 1.29 9.63 3.93
CA LEU A 73 2.52 8.83 3.74
C LEU A 73 3.16 8.41 5.07
N GLU A 74 3.05 9.22 6.11
CA GLU A 74 3.33 8.85 7.51
C GLU A 74 2.19 7.95 8.05
N GLU A 75 0.96 8.10 7.53
CA GLU A 75 -0.15 7.13 7.63
C GLU A 75 -0.05 5.97 6.61
N MET A 76 0.67 6.12 5.48
CA MET A 76 1.31 5.00 4.74
C MET A 76 2.67 4.66 5.35
N ASN A 77 2.70 4.72 6.66
CA ASN A 77 3.21 3.69 7.50
C ASN A 77 4.20 2.67 6.85
N PRO A 78 5.41 2.46 7.39
CA PRO A 78 6.32 1.35 7.03
C PRO A 78 5.74 -0.08 7.19
N LEU A 79 4.42 -0.18 7.37
CA LEU A 79 3.57 -1.36 7.48
C LEU A 79 3.36 -2.20 6.22
N CYS A 80 3.84 -1.76 5.05
CA CYS A 80 4.03 -2.71 3.96
C CYS A 80 5.18 -3.70 4.23
N GLY A 81 5.97 -3.48 5.28
CA GLY A 81 6.72 -4.51 6.00
C GLY A 81 6.08 -4.77 7.37
N GLN A 82 6.15 -6.00 7.88
CA GLN A 82 5.71 -6.29 9.25
C GLN A 82 6.44 -5.33 10.22
N ARG A 83 5.72 -4.37 10.84
CA ARG A 83 6.32 -3.39 11.78
C ARG A 83 7.00 -4.07 12.96
N THR A 84 6.46 -5.23 13.34
CA THR A 84 7.02 -6.14 14.33
C THR A 84 7.10 -7.51 13.66
N PRO A 85 8.30 -8.08 13.49
CA PRO A 85 8.39 -9.47 13.05
C PRO A 85 7.67 -10.34 14.09
N ARG A 86 7.00 -11.39 13.62
CA ARG A 86 6.35 -12.35 14.52
C ARG A 86 7.42 -13.03 15.37
N THR A 87 7.06 -13.42 16.59
CA THR A 87 7.97 -14.26 17.37
C THR A 87 8.00 -15.66 16.75
N PRO A 88 9.10 -16.42 16.89
CA PRO A 88 9.13 -17.81 16.42
C PRO A 88 8.00 -18.68 16.99
N LEU A 89 7.55 -18.40 18.21
CA LEU A 89 6.42 -19.09 18.83
C LEU A 89 5.12 -18.84 18.06
N ASP A 90 4.85 -17.59 17.69
CA ASP A 90 3.67 -17.24 16.89
C ASP A 90 3.73 -17.86 15.48
N GLU A 91 4.93 -17.94 14.88
CA GLU A 91 5.11 -18.52 13.54
C GLU A 91 4.89 -20.04 13.52
N ILE A 92 5.31 -20.76 14.57
CA ILE A 92 5.12 -22.21 14.69
C ILE A 92 3.63 -22.58 14.76
N GLU A 93 2.79 -21.70 15.28
CA GLU A 93 1.34 -21.95 15.35
C GLU A 93 0.64 -21.75 14.00
N LEU A 94 1.23 -21.01 13.06
CA LEU A 94 0.67 -20.81 11.73
C LEU A 94 0.77 -22.09 10.91
N ARG A 95 -0.33 -22.50 10.29
CA ARG A 95 -0.41 -23.75 9.52
C ARG A 95 -0.94 -23.52 8.11
N CYS A 96 -0.33 -24.25 7.18
CA CYS A 96 -0.86 -24.50 5.85
C CYS A 96 -1.37 -25.94 5.82
N ARG A 97 -2.63 -26.14 5.42
CA ARG A 97 -3.23 -27.47 5.35
C ARG A 97 -4.24 -27.58 4.23
N TYR A 98 -4.48 -28.80 3.78
CA TYR A 98 -5.65 -29.12 2.99
C TYR A 98 -6.85 -29.32 3.92
N SER A 99 -7.95 -28.62 3.65
CA SER A 99 -9.15 -28.58 4.48
C SER A 99 -10.33 -29.12 3.70
N ASP A 100 -11.01 -30.10 4.29
CA ASP A 100 -12.28 -30.66 3.79
C ASP A 100 -13.51 -29.89 4.30
N LEU A 101 -13.28 -28.77 5.00
CA LEU A 101 -14.29 -27.94 5.66
C LEU A 101 -15.20 -28.73 6.62
N GLY A 102 -14.65 -29.73 7.33
CA GLY A 102 -15.40 -30.54 8.29
C GLY A 102 -16.21 -31.64 7.62
N GLY A 103 -15.62 -32.33 6.63
CA GLY A 103 -16.24 -33.45 5.94
C GLY A 103 -17.30 -33.07 4.92
N LYS A 104 -17.24 -31.87 4.34
CA LYS A 104 -18.17 -31.48 3.26
C LYS A 104 -17.86 -32.30 2.00
N PRO A 105 -18.83 -33.03 1.40
CA PRO A 105 -18.55 -34.04 0.36
C PRO A 105 -17.70 -33.54 -0.81
N TYR A 106 -17.94 -32.32 -1.28
CA TYR A 106 -17.18 -31.71 -2.37
C TYR A 106 -15.69 -31.52 -2.04
N TYR A 107 -15.38 -31.16 -0.80
CA TYR A 107 -14.02 -30.87 -0.33
C TYR A 107 -13.30 -32.09 0.24
N ILE A 108 -13.96 -33.24 0.34
CA ILE A 108 -13.30 -34.53 0.60
C ILE A 108 -12.53 -34.96 -0.66
N ILE A 109 -13.13 -34.78 -1.84
CA ILE A 109 -12.53 -35.18 -3.12
C ILE A 109 -11.50 -34.15 -3.59
N GLY A 110 -11.82 -32.86 -3.42
CA GLY A 110 -10.94 -31.74 -3.77
C GLY A 110 -10.77 -30.79 -2.58
N PRO A 111 -9.88 -31.09 -1.62
CA PRO A 111 -9.72 -30.26 -0.43
C PRO A 111 -9.12 -28.89 -0.76
N LEU A 112 -9.55 -27.87 -0.01
CA LEU A 112 -9.07 -26.51 -0.19
C LEU A 112 -7.72 -26.31 0.49
N LYS A 113 -6.83 -25.58 -0.19
CA LYS A 113 -5.60 -25.07 0.41
C LYS A 113 -5.95 -23.95 1.37
N GLN A 114 -5.78 -24.21 2.66
CA GLN A 114 -6.05 -23.26 3.73
C GLN A 114 -4.72 -22.82 4.38
N GLU A 115 -4.50 -21.52 4.46
CA GLU A 115 -3.38 -20.89 5.14
C GLU A 115 -3.89 -20.05 6.31
N GLN A 116 -3.40 -20.34 7.52
CA GLN A 116 -3.65 -19.50 8.68
C GLN A 116 -2.55 -18.45 8.74
N LEU A 117 -2.91 -17.18 8.48
CA LEU A 117 -1.96 -16.08 8.48
C LEU A 117 -1.81 -15.42 9.84
N ASN A 118 -2.82 -15.57 10.70
CA ASN A 118 -2.79 -15.04 12.04
C ASN A 118 -3.78 -15.77 12.93
N LEU A 119 -3.45 -15.92 14.21
CA LEU A 119 -4.34 -16.50 15.22
C LEU A 119 -4.70 -15.49 16.32
N SER A 120 -3.78 -14.56 16.65
CA SER A 120 -3.94 -13.56 17.72
C SER A 120 -3.51 -12.17 17.23
N PRO A 121 -4.22 -11.07 17.57
CA PRO A 121 -5.43 -11.03 18.40
C PRO A 121 -6.70 -11.51 17.68
N PHE A 122 -6.65 -11.69 16.37
CA PHE A 122 -7.76 -12.20 15.57
C PHE A 122 -7.27 -13.19 14.51
N THR A 123 -8.14 -14.13 14.17
CA THR A 123 -7.85 -15.16 13.17
C THR A 123 -8.01 -14.62 11.75
N VAL A 124 -6.96 -14.78 10.94
CA VAL A 124 -6.99 -14.49 9.49
C VAL A 124 -6.66 -15.75 8.72
N THR A 125 -7.53 -16.12 7.79
CA THR A 125 -7.39 -17.32 6.97
C THR A 125 -7.44 -16.96 5.50
N ILE A 126 -6.54 -17.54 4.70
CA ILE A 126 -6.60 -17.51 3.25
C ILE A 126 -6.95 -18.89 2.73
N TYR A 127 -7.91 -18.95 1.80
CA TYR A 127 -8.15 -20.11 0.95
C TYR A 127 -7.53 -19.83 -0.41
N ARG A 128 -6.45 -20.56 -0.75
CA ARG A 128 -5.77 -20.43 -2.04
C ARG A 128 -6.52 -21.20 -3.11
N ASP A 129 -6.40 -20.72 -4.35
CA ASP A 129 -6.94 -21.37 -5.55
C ASP A 129 -8.43 -21.72 -5.43
N LEU A 130 -9.21 -20.89 -4.74
CA LEU A 130 -10.65 -21.12 -4.54
C LEU A 130 -11.42 -21.03 -5.87
N LEU A 131 -11.01 -20.07 -6.71
CA LEU A 131 -11.50 -19.92 -8.07
C LEU A 131 -10.44 -20.38 -9.07
N THR A 132 -10.90 -21.07 -10.11
CA THR A 132 -10.04 -21.34 -11.28
C THR A 132 -9.79 -20.06 -12.06
N GLU A 133 -8.71 -20.02 -12.84
CA GLU A 133 -8.39 -18.87 -13.69
C GLU A 133 -9.55 -18.47 -14.62
N SER A 134 -10.28 -19.45 -15.15
CA SER A 134 -11.43 -19.21 -16.02
C SER A 134 -12.61 -18.56 -15.29
N GLU A 135 -12.82 -18.90 -14.01
CA GLU A 135 -13.87 -18.32 -13.17
C GLU A 135 -13.48 -16.92 -12.73
N VAL A 136 -12.20 -16.70 -12.39
CA VAL A 136 -11.67 -15.37 -12.09
C VAL A 136 -11.86 -14.45 -13.28
N ARG A 137 -11.44 -14.87 -14.47
CA ARG A 137 -11.56 -14.08 -15.70
C ARG A 137 -13.02 -13.70 -15.97
N ARG A 138 -13.94 -14.69 -15.93
CA ARG A 138 -15.37 -14.45 -16.12
C ARG A 138 -15.96 -13.49 -15.08
N THR A 139 -15.60 -13.64 -13.82
CA THR A 139 -16.06 -12.76 -12.74
C THR A 139 -15.52 -11.34 -12.90
N ASN A 140 -14.25 -11.20 -13.31
CA ASN A 140 -13.60 -9.90 -13.52
C ASN A 140 -14.16 -9.16 -14.74
N GLU A 141 -14.40 -9.88 -15.85
CA GLU A 141 -14.97 -9.30 -17.07
C GLU A 141 -16.45 -8.95 -16.90
N SER A 142 -17.26 -9.87 -16.37
CA SER A 142 -18.71 -9.67 -16.25
C SER A 142 -19.12 -8.76 -15.09
N ARG A 143 -18.26 -8.61 -14.08
CA ARG A 143 -18.57 -7.93 -12.81
C ARG A 143 -19.75 -8.54 -12.05
N LEU A 144 -20.14 -9.76 -12.40
CA LEU A 144 -21.21 -10.52 -11.78
C LEU A 144 -20.63 -11.73 -11.06
N ILE A 145 -21.30 -12.10 -9.97
CA ILE A 145 -20.90 -13.27 -9.17
C ILE A 145 -21.82 -14.41 -9.54
N GLU A 146 -21.28 -15.43 -10.19
CA GLU A 146 -22.05 -16.62 -10.55
C GLU A 146 -22.65 -17.29 -9.28
N PRO A 147 -23.85 -17.88 -9.38
CA PRO A 147 -24.49 -18.57 -8.24
C PRO A 147 -23.62 -19.69 -7.65
N SER A 148 -22.83 -20.38 -8.48
CA SER A 148 -21.87 -21.42 -8.07
C SER A 148 -20.77 -20.85 -7.15
N ILE A 149 -20.20 -19.69 -7.52
CA ILE A 149 -19.19 -18.97 -6.73
C ILE A 149 -19.82 -18.51 -5.42
N ARG A 150 -21.00 -17.90 -5.46
CA ARG A 150 -21.72 -17.43 -4.27
C ARG A 150 -21.92 -18.56 -3.25
N ARG A 151 -22.38 -19.75 -3.67
CA ARG A 151 -22.56 -20.91 -2.77
C ARG A 151 -21.26 -21.38 -2.12
N ARG A 152 -20.14 -21.35 -2.85
CA ARG A 152 -18.81 -21.67 -2.28
C ARG A 152 -18.41 -20.64 -1.22
N LEU A 153 -18.65 -19.35 -1.48
CA LEU A 153 -18.35 -18.28 -0.53
C LEU A 153 -19.23 -18.38 0.74
N GLU A 154 -20.53 -18.64 0.60
CA GLU A 154 -21.46 -18.85 1.73
C GLU A 154 -21.07 -20.06 2.61
N THR A 155 -20.39 -21.06 2.02
CA THR A 155 -19.85 -22.20 2.76
C THR A 155 -18.64 -21.84 3.64
N LEU A 156 -17.87 -20.83 3.23
CA LEU A 156 -16.63 -20.40 3.88
C LEU A 156 -16.83 -19.22 4.85
N VAL A 157 -17.79 -18.35 4.55
CA VAL A 157 -18.04 -17.12 5.29
C VAL A 157 -19.45 -17.18 5.89
N PRO A 158 -19.59 -17.30 7.22
CA PRO A 158 -20.90 -17.34 7.88
C PRO A 158 -21.65 -16.01 7.70
N LYS A 159 -22.96 -16.09 7.42
CA LYS A 159 -23.86 -14.92 7.25
C LYS A 159 -23.33 -13.93 6.21
N LEU A 160 -23.08 -14.44 5.01
CA LEU A 160 -22.50 -13.67 3.93
C LEU A 160 -23.56 -12.83 3.20
N ASP A 161 -23.53 -11.52 3.45
CA ASP A 161 -24.45 -10.56 2.83
C ASP A 161 -23.69 -9.54 1.94
N SER A 162 -24.43 -8.79 1.12
CA SER A 162 -23.92 -7.61 0.38
C SER A 162 -22.65 -7.82 -0.46
N ILE A 163 -22.52 -9.01 -1.07
CA ILE A 163 -21.38 -9.34 -1.92
C ILE A 163 -21.44 -8.61 -3.26
N ALA A 164 -20.36 -7.93 -3.63
CA ALA A 164 -20.22 -7.31 -4.95
C ALA A 164 -18.76 -7.32 -5.44
N VAL A 165 -18.59 -7.26 -6.75
CA VAL A 165 -17.29 -6.94 -7.37
C VAL A 165 -17.05 -5.44 -7.19
N ARG A 166 -15.87 -5.07 -6.69
CA ARG A 166 -15.47 -3.70 -6.41
C ARG A 166 -14.08 -3.44 -6.96
N GLU A 167 -13.88 -2.22 -7.43
CA GLU A 167 -12.60 -1.72 -7.86
C GLU A 167 -11.97 -0.91 -6.73
N ILE A 168 -10.75 -1.28 -6.35
CA ILE A 168 -9.94 -0.54 -5.38
C ILE A 168 -8.85 0.19 -6.16
N SER A 169 -8.72 1.49 -5.94
CA SER A 169 -7.79 2.34 -6.70
C SER A 169 -7.04 3.31 -5.77
N GLU A 170 -6.80 4.55 -6.21
CA GLU A 170 -5.92 5.54 -5.57
C GLU A 170 -6.34 5.94 -4.15
N LYS A 171 -7.61 5.75 -3.79
CA LYS A 171 -8.10 6.09 -2.45
C LYS A 171 -7.92 4.97 -1.43
N GLY A 172 -7.62 3.76 -1.89
CA GLY A 172 -7.58 2.57 -1.02
C GLY A 172 -8.92 2.33 -0.31
N TYR A 173 -8.84 1.69 0.84
CA TYR A 173 -9.97 1.46 1.73
C TYR A 173 -9.50 1.47 3.19
N ASN A 174 -10.20 2.17 4.07
CA ASN A 174 -9.93 2.11 5.50
C ASN A 174 -10.94 1.20 6.20
N GLY A 175 -10.48 0.01 6.61
CA GLY A 175 -11.31 -1.00 7.28
C GLY A 175 -11.80 -0.57 8.66
N ALA A 176 -11.14 0.40 9.31
CA ALA A 176 -11.58 0.93 10.61
C ALA A 176 -12.93 1.67 10.52
N ASN A 177 -13.29 2.15 9.33
CA ASN A 177 -14.55 2.86 9.09
C ASN A 177 -15.71 1.91 8.73
N ALA A 178 -15.46 0.60 8.67
CA ALA A 178 -16.48 -0.37 8.35
C ALA A 178 -17.54 -0.47 9.46
N GLN A 179 -18.78 -0.10 9.15
CA GLN A 179 -19.91 -0.26 10.08
C GLN A 179 -20.46 -1.70 10.13
N HIS A 180 -20.05 -2.55 9.18
CA HIS A 180 -20.52 -3.93 9.09
C HIS A 180 -19.96 -4.79 10.22
N ARG A 181 -20.83 -5.40 11.03
CA ARG A 181 -20.43 -6.35 12.07
C ARG A 181 -20.45 -7.77 11.51
N GLY A 182 -19.34 -8.49 11.60
CA GLY A 182 -19.25 -9.88 11.14
C GLY A 182 -17.93 -10.16 10.42
N HIS A 183 -17.84 -11.32 9.77
CA HIS A 183 -16.65 -11.66 9.00
C HIS A 183 -16.50 -10.75 7.78
N SER A 184 -15.31 -10.22 7.58
CA SER A 184 -14.89 -9.58 6.34
C SER A 184 -14.37 -10.67 5.39
N MET A 185 -14.69 -10.51 4.11
CA MET A 185 -14.12 -11.36 3.07
C MET A 185 -13.64 -10.56 1.88
N MET A 186 -12.58 -11.04 1.25
CA MET A 186 -11.99 -10.44 0.06
C MET A 186 -11.46 -11.53 -0.86
N LEU A 187 -12.10 -11.69 -2.01
CA LEU A 187 -11.67 -12.57 -3.07
C LEU A 187 -10.92 -11.76 -4.12
N TYR A 188 -9.66 -12.06 -4.34
CA TYR A 188 -8.85 -11.35 -5.32
C TYR A 188 -9.11 -11.85 -6.73
N LEU A 189 -9.44 -10.95 -7.66
CA LEU A 189 -9.61 -11.29 -9.07
C LEU A 189 -8.35 -11.01 -9.91
N GLU A 190 -7.32 -10.43 -9.30
CA GLU A 190 -6.05 -10.12 -9.93
C GLU A 190 -4.90 -10.37 -8.96
N SER A 191 -3.75 -10.76 -9.50
CA SER A 191 -2.49 -10.84 -8.75
C SER A 191 -1.67 -9.58 -9.00
N ARG A 192 -1.32 -8.85 -7.94
CA ARG A 192 -0.50 -7.63 -8.04
C ARG A 192 0.48 -7.59 -6.87
N ILE A 193 1.72 -7.20 -7.17
CA ILE A 193 2.77 -7.04 -6.15
C ILE A 193 2.81 -5.64 -5.54
N SER A 194 2.18 -4.64 -6.18
CA SER A 194 2.30 -3.22 -5.83
C SER A 194 0.95 -2.49 -5.70
N GLY A 195 -0.17 -3.21 -5.74
CA GLY A 195 -1.51 -2.62 -5.62
C GLY A 195 -2.49 -3.57 -4.98
N GLY A 196 -3.50 -3.06 -4.26
CA GLY A 196 -4.53 -3.88 -3.63
C GLY A 196 -4.06 -4.70 -2.42
N MET A 197 -2.93 -4.33 -1.80
CA MET A 197 -2.40 -4.96 -0.58
C MET A 197 -3.39 -4.78 0.57
N ALA A 198 -3.75 -5.87 1.24
CA ALA A 198 -4.59 -5.81 2.44
C ALA A 198 -3.72 -5.71 3.70
N LEU A 199 -4.07 -4.76 4.57
CA LEU A 199 -3.44 -4.46 5.83
C LEU A 199 -4.42 -4.71 6.96
N PHE A 200 -4.01 -5.43 7.99
CA PHE A 200 -4.85 -5.72 9.14
C PHE A 200 -4.61 -4.73 10.30
N PRO A 201 -5.62 -4.47 11.15
CA PRO A 201 -5.49 -3.60 12.32
C PRO A 201 -4.28 -4.00 13.18
N GLY A 202 -3.51 -3.00 13.63
CA GLY A 202 -2.26 -3.20 14.36
C GLY A 202 -1.03 -3.39 13.46
N GLY A 203 -1.22 -3.63 12.16
CA GLY A 203 -0.12 -3.63 11.19
C GLY A 203 0.89 -4.76 11.40
N THR A 204 0.42 -5.87 11.93
CA THR A 204 1.28 -7.03 12.23
C THR A 204 1.68 -7.78 10.96
N PHE A 205 0.88 -7.69 9.89
CA PHE A 205 1.19 -8.30 8.59
C PHE A 205 0.35 -7.71 7.45
N VAL A 206 0.86 -7.92 6.24
CA VAL A 206 0.20 -7.58 4.98
C VAL A 206 -0.07 -8.81 4.15
N VAL A 207 -1.12 -8.74 3.35
CA VAL A 207 -1.50 -9.79 2.40
C VAL A 207 -1.46 -9.23 0.99
N ALA A 208 -0.61 -9.83 0.16
CA ALA A 208 -0.57 -9.52 -1.26
C ALA A 208 -1.76 -10.18 -2.00
N PRO A 209 -2.42 -9.45 -2.91
CA PRO A 209 -3.51 -10.00 -3.69
C PRO A 209 -2.98 -11.12 -4.59
N THR A 210 -3.59 -12.28 -4.46
CA THR A 210 -3.31 -13.46 -5.28
C THR A 210 -4.60 -13.90 -5.94
N SER A 211 -4.65 -13.81 -7.26
CA SER A 211 -5.81 -14.18 -8.08
C SER A 211 -6.44 -15.50 -7.65
N GLY A 212 -7.76 -15.52 -7.53
CA GLY A 212 -8.55 -16.68 -7.13
C GLY A 212 -8.45 -17.06 -5.65
N SER A 213 -7.66 -16.35 -4.85
CA SER A 213 -7.55 -16.59 -3.40
C SER A 213 -8.57 -15.78 -2.61
N LEU A 214 -9.18 -16.39 -1.61
CA LEU A 214 -10.13 -15.77 -0.69
C LEU A 214 -9.48 -15.50 0.67
N LEU A 215 -9.45 -14.26 1.10
CA LEU A 215 -9.10 -13.82 2.44
C LEU A 215 -10.37 -13.73 3.29
N VAL A 216 -10.36 -14.32 4.48
CA VAL A 216 -11.45 -14.25 5.46
C VAL A 216 -10.89 -13.86 6.81
N SER A 217 -11.54 -12.90 7.47
CA SER A 217 -11.15 -12.41 8.79
C SER A 217 -12.38 -11.94 9.56
N LYS A 218 -12.30 -11.90 10.90
CA LYS A 218 -13.32 -11.21 11.72
C LYS A 218 -13.13 -9.69 11.69
N GLU A 219 -11.88 -9.25 11.61
CA GLU A 219 -11.55 -7.83 11.50
C GLU A 219 -11.55 -7.39 10.04
N HIS A 220 -11.98 -6.15 9.79
CA HIS A 220 -11.97 -5.56 8.45
C HIS A 220 -10.55 -5.15 8.06
N PRO A 221 -10.01 -5.69 6.95
CA PRO A 221 -8.73 -5.22 6.45
C PRO A 221 -8.89 -3.82 5.87
N SER A 222 -7.88 -2.98 6.08
CA SER A 222 -7.64 -1.82 5.24
C SER A 222 -6.97 -2.26 3.94
N ILE A 223 -7.12 -1.50 2.87
CA ILE A 223 -6.49 -1.79 1.59
C ILE A 223 -5.67 -0.58 1.18
N CYS A 224 -4.40 -0.81 0.87
CA CYS A 224 -3.49 0.25 0.54
C CYS A 224 -3.92 0.99 -0.74
N PRO A 225 -3.87 2.33 -0.76
CA PRO A 225 -4.06 3.10 -1.96
C PRO A 225 -3.00 2.74 -3.01
N SER A 226 -3.40 2.71 -4.28
CA SER A 226 -2.52 2.33 -5.39
C SER A 226 -2.91 3.05 -6.67
N SER A 227 -1.93 3.44 -7.47
CA SER A 227 -2.15 3.98 -8.82
C SER A 227 -2.70 2.93 -9.79
N ILE A 228 -2.47 1.64 -9.49
CA ILE A 228 -3.02 0.50 -10.21
C ILE A 228 -4.29 0.07 -9.52
N SER A 229 -5.41 0.06 -10.24
CA SER A 229 -6.66 -0.44 -9.71
C SER A 229 -6.70 -1.97 -9.71
N VAL A 230 -7.33 -2.53 -8.68
CA VAL A 230 -7.46 -3.98 -8.49
C VAL A 230 -8.92 -4.32 -8.24
N ASN A 231 -9.37 -5.36 -8.93
CA ASN A 231 -10.73 -5.83 -8.81
C ASN A 231 -10.81 -6.95 -7.78
N VAL A 232 -11.75 -6.81 -6.85
CA VAL A 232 -11.97 -7.78 -5.77
C VAL A 232 -13.46 -8.03 -5.57
N VAL A 233 -13.79 -9.20 -5.03
CA VAL A 233 -15.14 -9.45 -4.51
C VAL A 233 -15.11 -9.28 -3.00
N THR A 234 -15.98 -8.42 -2.47
CA THR A 234 -16.04 -8.11 -1.03
C THR A 234 -17.48 -8.05 -0.55
N ASN A 235 -17.68 -8.28 0.74
CA ASN A 235 -18.98 -8.13 1.42
C ASN A 235 -19.15 -6.79 2.16
N PHE A 236 -18.16 -5.90 2.07
CA PHE A 236 -18.19 -4.56 2.65
C PHE A 236 -18.10 -3.50 1.56
N ASN A 237 -18.61 -2.31 1.84
CA ASN A 237 -18.65 -1.23 0.85
C ASN A 237 -17.29 -0.52 0.76
N VAL A 238 -16.59 -0.73 -0.35
CA VAL A 238 -15.44 0.11 -0.73
C VAL A 238 -16.01 1.33 -1.46
N PRO A 239 -15.82 2.56 -0.95
CA PRO A 239 -16.36 3.75 -1.59
C PRO A 239 -15.74 3.89 -2.99
N LEU A 240 -16.59 3.77 -4.01
CA LEU A 240 -16.20 3.98 -5.40
C LEU A 240 -15.85 5.45 -5.62
N LYS A 241 -14.95 5.75 -6.57
CA LYS A 241 -14.86 7.10 -7.15
C LYS A 241 -16.28 7.49 -7.57
N ALA A 242 -16.84 8.53 -6.95
CA ALA A 242 -17.95 9.24 -7.56
C ALA A 242 -17.48 9.61 -8.97
N LYS A 243 -18.18 9.13 -10.01
CA LYS A 243 -17.98 9.65 -11.36
C LYS A 243 -18.27 11.15 -11.26
N THR A 244 -17.23 11.96 -11.31
CA THR A 244 -17.37 13.37 -11.64
C THR A 244 -17.97 13.41 -13.04
N HIS A 245 -19.26 13.75 -13.09
CA HIS A 245 -19.95 14.14 -14.32
C HIS A 245 -19.44 15.49 -14.79
#